data_AF-A0A7I7K0R3-F1
#
_entry.id   AF-A0A7I7K0R3-F1
#
_cell.length_a   1.000
_cell.length_b   1.000
_cell.length_c   1.000
_cell.angle_alpha   90.00
_cell.angle_beta   90.00
_cell.angle_gamma   90.00
#
_symmetry.space_group_name_H-M   'P 1'
#
loop_
_entity.id
_entity.type
_entity.pdbx_description
1 polymer ?
#
loop_
_entity_poly.entity_id
_entity_poly.type
_entity_poly.pdbx_seq_one_letter_code
_entity_poly.pdbx_strand_id
1 'polypeptide(L)'
;MGTELHRGLRPSRIHSRGYADTWGPYWDVLFRPRLVTEWIDWKRASTGVSIARRLWAQREYLRRIYESVHGTDPVLWPSRHPGVVLDAVSATGHAACLSCQW
;
A
#
# COMPACT_ATOMS: atom_id res chain seq x y z
N MET A 1 -5.60 -38.55 -9.36
CA MET A 1 -4.47 -38.19 -8.49
C MET A 1 -4.56 -36.69 -8.27
N GLY A 2 -5.22 -36.22 -7.21
CA GLY A 2 -5.40 -34.79 -6.98
C GLY A 2 -6.37 -34.50 -5.86
N THR A 3 -5.86 -34.28 -4.65
CA THR A 3 -6.54 -33.62 -3.52
C THR A 3 -5.52 -33.43 -2.38
N GLU A 4 -4.53 -32.54 -2.54
CA GLU A 4 -3.61 -32.25 -1.42
C GLU A 4 -3.06 -30.80 -1.38
N LEU A 5 -3.72 -29.84 -2.05
CA LEU A 5 -3.34 -28.42 -1.97
C LEU A 5 -4.25 -27.57 -1.07
N HIS A 6 -5.29 -28.15 -0.48
CA HIS A 6 -6.26 -27.42 0.35
C HIS A 6 -6.10 -27.65 1.87
N ARG A 7 -5.22 -28.55 2.29
CA ARG A 7 -4.97 -28.81 3.72
C ARG A 7 -4.12 -27.67 4.29
N GLY A 8 -4.71 -26.84 5.14
CA GLY A 8 -4.01 -25.75 5.84
C GLY A 8 -4.13 -24.36 5.22
N LEU A 9 -4.97 -24.19 4.19
CA LEU A 9 -5.35 -22.87 3.71
C LEU A 9 -6.43 -22.27 4.61
N ARG A 10 -6.25 -21.01 5.00
CA ARG A 10 -7.20 -20.24 5.81
C ARG A 10 -7.38 -18.83 5.25
N PRO A 11 -8.49 -18.14 5.56
CA PRO A 11 -8.63 -16.72 5.22
C PRO A 11 -7.45 -15.92 5.77
N SER A 12 -6.80 -15.12 4.92
CA SER A 12 -5.73 -14.22 5.36
C SER A 12 -6.26 -13.17 6.32
N ARG A 13 -5.46 -12.83 7.32
CA ARG A 13 -5.78 -11.74 8.25
C ARG A 13 -5.64 -10.39 7.57
N ILE A 14 -6.51 -9.46 7.96
CA ILE A 14 -6.41 -8.05 7.60
C ILE A 14 -5.55 -7.38 8.67
N HIS A 15 -4.44 -6.77 8.24
CA HIS A 15 -3.50 -6.10 9.14
C HIS A 15 -3.57 -4.57 9.06
N SER A 16 -4.24 -4.02 8.05
CA SER A 16 -4.60 -2.60 8.02
C SER A 16 -5.61 -2.31 9.13
N ARG A 17 -5.52 -1.10 9.70
CA ARG A 17 -6.59 -0.56 10.57
C ARG A 17 -7.69 0.13 9.77
N GLY A 18 -7.64 0.10 8.43
CA GLY A 18 -8.58 0.76 7.52
C GLY A 18 -8.54 2.30 7.53
N TYR A 19 -7.58 2.92 8.23
CA TYR A 19 -7.49 4.37 8.32
C TYR A 19 -6.85 4.97 7.05
N ALA A 20 -7.63 5.84 6.41
CA ALA A 20 -7.33 6.57 5.18
C ALA A 20 -6.04 7.42 5.22
N ASP A 21 -5.68 7.92 6.40
CA ASP A 21 -4.53 8.80 6.68
C ASP A 21 -3.30 8.01 7.14
N THR A 22 -3.29 6.69 6.90
CA THR A 22 -2.19 5.80 7.28
C THR A 22 -1.79 4.91 6.10
N TRP A 23 -0.80 4.03 6.31
CA TRP A 23 -0.40 3.00 5.35
C TRP A 23 -1.47 1.93 5.07
N GLY A 24 -2.64 1.97 5.71
CA GLY A 24 -3.71 1.00 5.57
C GLY A 24 -4.19 0.77 4.12
N PRO A 25 -4.49 1.82 3.34
CA PRO A 25 -4.87 1.70 1.93
C PRO A 25 -3.80 1.00 1.09
N TYR A 26 -2.51 1.22 1.42
CA TYR A 26 -1.40 0.52 0.77
C TYR A 26 -1.41 -0.99 1.05
N TRP A 27 -1.73 -1.36 2.28
CA TRP A 27 -1.92 -2.76 2.63
C TRP A 27 -3.12 -3.38 1.91
N ASP A 28 -4.26 -2.70 1.87
CA ASP A 28 -5.50 -3.22 1.31
C ASP A 28 -5.41 -3.46 -0.21
N VAL A 29 -4.72 -2.56 -0.94
CA VAL A 29 -4.48 -2.71 -2.38
C VAL A 29 -3.53 -3.86 -2.67
N LEU A 30 -2.39 -3.94 -1.97
CA LEU A 30 -1.34 -4.94 -2.22
C LEU A 30 -1.69 -6.35 -1.70
N PHE A 31 -2.41 -6.41 -0.59
CA PHE A 31 -2.68 -7.64 0.14
C PHE A 31 -4.18 -7.86 0.32
N ARG A 32 -4.90 -7.99 -0.81
CA ARG A 32 -6.32 -8.34 -0.82
C ARG A 32 -6.61 -9.66 -0.08
N PRO A 33 -7.79 -9.82 0.55
CA PRO A 33 -8.18 -11.06 1.20
C PRO A 33 -8.09 -12.26 0.26
N ARG A 34 -7.45 -13.35 0.70
CA ARG A 34 -7.36 -14.62 -0.04
C ARG A 34 -7.08 -15.77 0.92
N LEU A 35 -7.34 -17.00 0.48
CA LEU A 35 -6.93 -18.20 1.20
C LEU A 35 -5.40 -18.35 1.12
N VAL A 36 -4.75 -18.50 2.29
CA VAL A 36 -3.30 -18.57 2.43
C VAL A 36 -2.90 -19.61 3.48
N THR A 37 -1.67 -20.09 3.40
CA THR A 37 -1.07 -20.87 4.48
C THR A 37 -0.70 -19.96 5.66
N GLU A 38 -0.49 -20.53 6.84
CA GLU A 38 -0.05 -19.77 8.02
C GLU A 38 1.28 -19.03 7.80
N TRP A 39 2.21 -19.66 7.08
CA TRP A 39 3.49 -19.03 6.73
C TRP A 39 3.30 -17.78 5.87
N ILE A 40 2.44 -17.85 4.85
CA ILE A 40 2.13 -16.70 3.99
C ILE A 40 1.40 -15.62 4.78
N ASP A 41 0.49 -15.99 5.67
CA ASP A 41 -0.21 -15.06 6.56
C ASP A 41 0.78 -14.33 7.49
N TRP A 42 1.77 -15.05 8.04
CA TRP A 42 2.85 -14.46 8.84
C TRP A 42 3.76 -13.53 8.03
N LYS A 43 4.13 -13.92 6.80
CA LYS A 43 4.93 -13.06 5.89
C LYS A 43 4.19 -11.79 5.51
N ARG A 44 2.88 -11.90 5.30
CA ARG A 44 1.98 -10.76 5.12
C ARG A 44 2.05 -9.86 6.36
N ALA A 45 1.79 -10.39 7.55
CA ALA A 45 1.79 -9.62 8.80
C ALA A 45 3.11 -8.87 9.10
N SER A 46 4.24 -9.37 8.59
CA SER A 46 5.57 -8.81 8.79
C SER A 46 6.04 -8.00 7.57
N THR A 47 6.59 -8.68 6.56
CA THR A 47 7.16 -8.08 5.36
C THR A 47 6.14 -7.22 4.61
N GLY A 48 4.90 -7.69 4.47
CA GLY A 48 3.90 -6.90 3.76
C GLY A 48 3.55 -5.58 4.46
N VAL A 49 3.48 -5.59 5.79
CA VAL A 49 3.22 -4.37 6.58
C VAL A 49 4.40 -3.40 6.43
N SER A 50 5.63 -3.90 6.41
CA SER A 50 6.82 -3.09 6.15
C SER A 50 6.77 -2.45 4.76
N ILE A 51 6.38 -3.20 3.73
CA ILE A 51 6.21 -2.69 2.36
C ILE A 51 5.19 -1.55 2.31
N ALA A 52 3.99 -1.77 2.85
CA ALA A 52 2.93 -0.77 2.86
C ALA A 52 3.35 0.53 3.56
N ARG A 53 4.04 0.41 4.70
CA ARG A 53 4.58 1.57 5.44
C ARG A 53 5.61 2.37 4.64
N ARG A 54 6.53 1.69 3.96
CA ARG A 54 7.60 2.35 3.18
C ARG A 54 7.03 3.10 1.99
N LEU A 55 6.10 2.49 1.27
CA LEU A 55 5.43 3.13 0.13
C LEU A 55 4.60 4.35 0.58
N TRP A 56 3.80 4.21 1.64
CA TRP A 56 3.08 5.33 2.25
C TRP A 56 4.01 6.48 2.64
N ALA A 57 5.10 6.18 3.35
CA ALA A 57 6.05 7.19 3.79
C ALA A 57 6.70 7.93 2.61
N GLN A 58 7.02 7.22 1.53
CA GLN A 58 7.54 7.85 0.31
C GLN A 58 6.51 8.75 -0.36
N ARG A 59 5.25 8.31 -0.48
CA ARG A 59 4.16 9.13 -1.01
C ARG A 59 3.98 10.40 -0.19
N GLU A 60 3.95 10.30 1.14
CA GLU A 60 3.83 11.46 2.04
C GLU A 60 5.01 12.43 1.91
N TYR A 61 6.23 11.90 1.76
CA TYR A 61 7.40 12.72 1.50
C TYR A 61 7.27 13.50 0.18
N LEU A 62 6.90 12.82 -0.91
CA LEU A 62 6.70 13.46 -2.21
C LEU A 62 5.52 14.44 -2.19
N ARG A 63 4.46 14.13 -1.45
CA ARG A 63 3.31 15.02 -1.24
C ARG A 63 3.75 16.32 -0.58
N ARG A 64 4.55 16.26 0.49
CA ARG A 64 5.08 17.46 1.16
C ARG A 64 5.97 18.32 0.26
N ILE A 65 6.75 17.69 -0.63
CA ILE A 65 7.53 18.40 -1.65
C ILE A 65 6.59 19.10 -2.64
N TYR A 66 5.54 18.42 -3.08
CA TYR A 66 4.57 19.00 -4.01
C TYR A 66 3.82 20.17 -3.36
N GLU A 67 3.40 20.00 -2.10
CA GLU A 67 2.73 21.02 -1.30
C GLU A 67 3.62 22.24 -1.04
N SER A 68 4.94 22.08 -0.92
CA SER A 68 5.85 23.21 -0.73
C SER A 68 5.97 24.11 -1.97
N VAL A 69 5.63 23.58 -3.15
CA VAL A 69 5.66 24.31 -4.42
C VAL A 69 4.27 24.84 -4.81
N HIS A 70 3.22 24.06 -4.56
CA HIS A 70 1.86 24.34 -5.05
C HIS A 70 0.85 24.69 -3.95
N GLY A 71 1.28 24.76 -2.70
CA GLY A 71 0.41 24.97 -1.54
C GLY A 71 -0.24 23.68 -1.02
N THR A 72 -0.84 23.75 0.17
CA THR A 72 -1.40 22.57 0.85
C THR A 72 -2.81 22.20 0.41
N ASP A 73 -3.51 23.06 -0.33
CA ASP A 73 -4.88 22.82 -0.80
C ASP A 73 -4.88 22.05 -2.14
N PRO A 74 -5.29 20.77 -2.17
CA PRO A 74 -5.30 19.96 -3.39
C PRO A 74 -6.28 20.44 -4.46
N VAL A 75 -7.29 21.25 -4.10
CA VAL A 75 -8.24 21.85 -5.05
C VAL A 75 -7.57 22.89 -5.93
N LEU A 76 -6.52 23.54 -5.41
CA LEU A 76 -5.77 24.61 -6.08
C LEU A 76 -4.53 24.10 -6.80
N TRP A 77 -4.21 22.81 -6.69
CA TRP A 77 -3.06 22.23 -7.38
C TRP A 77 -3.23 22.28 -8.91
N PRO A 78 -2.14 22.46 -9.68
CA PRO A 78 -2.18 22.45 -11.14
C PRO A 78 -2.78 21.17 -11.73
N SER A 79 -2.52 20.04 -11.08
CA SER A 79 -3.21 18.77 -11.33
C SER A 79 -3.92 18.34 -10.06
N ARG A 80 -5.21 18.01 -10.16
CA ARG A 80 -5.99 17.47 -9.02
C ARG A 80 -5.50 16.10 -8.55
N HIS A 81 -4.86 15.34 -9.44
CA HIS A 81 -4.32 14.01 -9.16
C HIS A 81 -2.87 13.90 -9.67
N PRO A 82 -1.89 14.53 -8.98
CA PRO A 82 -0.50 14.41 -9.36
C PRO A 82 -0.03 12.96 -9.22
N GLY A 83 0.33 12.34 -10.33
CA GLY A 83 0.85 10.98 -10.38
C GLY A 83 2.34 10.94 -10.06
N VAL A 84 2.76 9.95 -9.28
CA VAL A 84 4.16 9.68 -8.95
C VAL A 84 4.47 8.19 -9.03
N VAL A 85 5.75 7.85 -9.07
CA VAL A 85 6.24 6.47 -8.96
C VAL A 85 6.94 6.29 -7.61
N LEU A 86 6.56 5.24 -6.89
CA LEU A 86 7.11 4.86 -5.60
C LEU A 86 7.99 3.62 -5.75
N ASP A 87 9.28 3.76 -5.47
CA ASP A 87 10.32 2.73 -5.64
C ASP A 87 10.98 2.34 -4.31
N ALA A 88 10.48 2.81 -3.16
CA ALA A 88 11.06 2.57 -1.83
C ALA A 88 11.21 1.10 -1.42
N VAL A 89 10.66 0.15 -2.18
CA VAL A 89 10.67 -1.29 -1.89
C VAL A 89 11.12 -2.17 -3.08
N SER A 90 11.17 -1.62 -4.30
CA SER A 90 11.56 -2.36 -5.52
C SER A 90 11.86 -1.41 -6.68
N ALA A 91 12.79 -1.79 -7.55
CA ALA A 91 13.12 -1.06 -8.77
C ALA A 91 11.98 -1.02 -9.81
N THR A 92 10.98 -1.91 -9.72
CA THR A 92 9.86 -1.94 -10.66
C THR A 92 8.87 -0.77 -10.49
N GLY A 93 8.91 -0.09 -9.33
CA GLY A 93 8.05 1.06 -9.03
C GLY A 93 6.56 0.73 -8.84
N HIS A 94 5.86 1.56 -8.07
CA HIS A 94 4.40 1.55 -7.93
C HIS A 94 3.84 2.93 -8.30
N ALA A 95 2.86 2.98 -9.21
CA ALA A 95 2.16 4.22 -9.48
C ALA A 95 1.29 4.61 -8.28
N ALA A 96 1.32 5.89 -7.91
CA ALA A 96 0.59 6.45 -6.79
C ALA A 96 0.09 7.86 -7.11
N CYS A 97 -0.88 8.33 -6.33
CA CYS A 97 -1.44 9.68 -6.45
C CYS A 97 -1.18 10.51 -5.20
N LEU A 98 -0.63 11.72 -5.34
CA LEU A 98 -0.35 12.62 -4.21
C LEU A 98 -1.61 13.24 -3.57
N SER A 99 -2.75 13.21 -4.28
CA SER A 99 -4.06 13.64 -3.75
C SER A 99 -4.85 12.51 -3.08
N CYS A 100 -4.87 11.30 -3.68
CA CYS A 100 -5.62 10.13 -3.21
C CYS A 100 -4.86 9.26 -2.21
N GLN A 101 -5.56 8.41 -1.46
CA GLN A 101 -4.97 7.57 -0.41
C GLN A 101 -4.01 6.47 -0.89
N TRP A 102 -3.92 6.21 -2.20
CA TRP A 102 -2.99 5.29 -2.85
C TRP A 102 -2.42 5.94 -4.10
#